data_AF-A0A5C6PAK3-F1
#
_entry.id   AF-A0A5C6PAK3-F1
#
_cell.length_a   1.000
_cell.length_b   1.000
_cell.length_c   1.000
_cell.angle_alpha   90.00
_cell.angle_beta   90.00
_cell.angle_gamma   90.00
#
_symmetry.space_group_name_H-M   'P 1'
#
loop_
_entity.id
_entity.type
_entity.pdbx_description
1 polymer ?
#
loop_
_entity_poly.entity_id
_entity_poly.type
_entity_poly.pdbx_seq_one_letter_code
_entity_poly.pdbx_strand_id
1 'polypeptide(L)'
;MLAMCLIIPIFRLQRIQLSDTIRCVKSCQPNDMACVLDPIHSLSHTVISLPTFREFLKPEEIVFLRTTVPAYGSYHSGSYDVKFDILEGNVDNAFDIMKRVENGVYVGVVRQMKPLIGPLSTLLKLSMRNLSHQGESGQNIINVHVFVSEFWF
;
A
#
# COMPACT_ATOMS: atom_id res chain seq x y z
N MET A 1 22.95 -2.53 1.10
CA MET A 1 21.55 -2.99 1.21
C MET A 1 21.35 -4.26 0.37
N LEU A 2 21.29 -5.44 1.01
CA LEU A 2 20.81 -6.65 0.34
C LEU A 2 19.30 -6.69 0.54
N ALA A 3 18.53 -6.59 -0.53
CA ALA A 3 17.08 -6.70 -0.46
C ALA A 3 16.67 -8.10 -0.94
N MET A 4 15.93 -8.83 -0.12
CA MET A 4 15.36 -10.12 -0.54
C MET A 4 13.98 -9.84 -1.12
N CYS A 5 13.81 -10.05 -2.43
CA CYS A 5 12.55 -9.80 -3.13
C CYS A 5 11.79 -11.10 -3.37
N LEU A 6 10.53 -11.13 -2.94
CA LEU A 6 9.60 -12.23 -3.13
C LEU A 6 8.47 -11.78 -4.05
N ILE A 7 8.11 -12.61 -5.02
CA ILE A 7 6.90 -12.42 -5.82
C ILE A 7 5.74 -13.00 -5.00
N ILE A 8 4.79 -12.16 -4.63
CA ILE A 8 3.58 -12.55 -3.91
C ILE A 8 2.43 -12.55 -4.93
N PRO A 9 1.97 -13.73 -5.38
CA PRO A 9 0.82 -13.79 -6.27
C PRO A 9 -0.45 -13.44 -5.48
N ILE A 10 -1.16 -12.39 -5.89
CA ILE A 10 -2.45 -12.01 -5.28
C ILE A 10 -3.54 -12.91 -5.87
N PHE A 11 -3.70 -14.13 -5.35
CA PHE A 11 -4.85 -14.98 -5.67
C PHE A 11 -6.03 -14.65 -4.74
N ARG A 12 -7.01 -13.87 -5.22
CA ARG A 12 -8.39 -13.90 -4.68
C ARG A 12 -9.38 -14.24 -5.79
N LEU A 13 -10.14 -15.31 -5.61
CA LEU A 13 -11.32 -15.64 -6.39
C LEU A 13 -12.42 -14.59 -6.15
N GLN A 14 -12.61 -13.68 -7.13
CA GLN A 14 -13.92 -13.15 -7.58
C GLN A 14 -13.79 -12.06 -8.67
N ARG A 15 -12.58 -11.61 -9.00
CA ARG A 15 -12.28 -10.83 -10.21
C ARG A 15 -10.84 -11.14 -10.56
N ILE A 16 -10.54 -11.46 -11.82
CA ILE A 16 -9.16 -11.69 -12.27
C ILE A 16 -8.39 -10.37 -12.07
N GLN A 17 -7.69 -10.22 -10.94
CA GLN A 17 -6.63 -9.22 -10.77
C GLN A 17 -5.30 -9.96 -10.93
N LEU A 18 -4.72 -9.87 -12.13
CA LEU A 18 -3.35 -10.30 -12.45
C LEU A 18 -2.32 -9.32 -11.86
N SER A 19 -2.43 -9.03 -10.56
CA SER A 19 -1.49 -8.13 -9.91
C SER A 19 -0.49 -8.94 -9.10
N ASP A 20 0.58 -9.38 -9.75
CA ASP A 20 1.76 -9.87 -9.04
C ASP A 20 2.39 -8.70 -8.28
N THR A 21 2.55 -8.87 -6.96
CA THR A 21 3.25 -7.88 -6.15
C THR A 21 4.66 -8.37 -5.89
N ILE A 22 5.65 -7.55 -6.23
CA ILE A 22 7.04 -7.81 -5.89
C ILE A 22 7.31 -7.11 -4.57
N ARG A 23 7.60 -7.88 -3.51
CA ARG A 23 7.92 -7.33 -2.19
C ARG A 23 9.38 -7.62 -1.83
N CYS A 24 10.13 -6.55 -1.62
CA CYS A 24 11.52 -6.59 -1.16
C CYS A 24 11.60 -6.23 0.32
N VAL A 25 12.31 -7.04 1.11
CA VAL A 25 12.51 -6.81 2.55
C VAL A 25 13.97 -6.44 2.81
N LYS A 26 14.19 -5.43 3.64
CA LYS A 26 15.54 -4.97 4.01
C LYS A 26 16.29 -6.09 4.75
N SER A 27 17.50 -6.39 4.28
CA SER A 27 18.49 -7.21 4.99
C SER A 27 19.81 -6.44 5.07
N CYS A 28 20.27 -6.23 6.31
CA CYS A 28 21.50 -5.49 6.59
C CYS A 28 22.59 -6.45 7.05
N GLN A 29 23.84 -6.18 6.64
CA GLN A 29 24.97 -6.85 7.26
C GLN A 29 25.13 -6.34 8.70
N PRO A 30 25.63 -7.17 9.64
CA PRO A 30 25.73 -6.80 11.06
C PRO A 30 26.47 -5.48 11.35
N ASN A 31 27.42 -5.08 10.49
CA ASN A 31 28.24 -3.87 10.69
C ASN A 31 27.82 -2.67 9.81
N ASP A 32 26.77 -2.81 8.98
CA ASP A 32 26.27 -1.73 8.15
C ASP A 32 25.25 -0.87 8.93
N MET A 33 25.77 0.03 9.77
CA MET A 33 24.95 0.90 10.62
C MET A 33 24.04 1.84 9.82
N ALA A 34 24.48 2.27 8.64
CA ALA A 34 23.66 3.10 7.76
C ALA A 34 22.41 2.33 7.30
N CYS A 35 22.58 1.06 6.93
CA CYS A 35 21.45 0.19 6.61
C CYS A 35 20.54 -0.04 7.80
N VAL A 36 21.08 -0.31 9.01
CA VAL A 36 20.26 -0.58 10.21
C VAL A 36 19.39 0.62 10.56
N LEU A 37 19.96 1.83 10.52
CA LEU A 37 19.28 3.08 10.87
C LEU A 37 18.28 3.57 9.82
N ASP A 38 18.33 3.05 8.58
CA ASP A 38 17.32 3.36 7.56
C ASP A 38 15.91 2.94 8.04
N PRO A 39 14.93 3.86 8.13
CA PRO A 39 13.59 3.52 8.59
C PRO A 39 12.84 2.61 7.61
N ILE A 40 13.24 2.47 6.35
CA ILE A 40 12.53 1.66 5.36
C ILE A 40 12.77 0.17 5.61
N HIS A 41 11.73 -0.57 6.00
CA HIS A 41 11.82 -2.01 6.25
C HIS A 41 11.47 -2.85 5.03
N SER A 42 10.56 -2.37 4.18
CA SER A 42 10.22 -3.05 2.95
C SER A 42 9.78 -2.10 1.86
N LEU A 43 9.97 -2.55 0.63
CA LEU A 43 9.58 -1.88 -0.60
C LEU A 43 8.76 -2.86 -1.42
N SER A 44 7.52 -2.51 -1.74
CA SER A 44 6.65 -3.34 -2.58
C SER A 44 6.32 -2.61 -3.88
N HIS A 45 6.24 -3.34 -4.98
CA HIS A 45 5.77 -2.86 -6.27
C HIS A 45 4.56 -3.67 -6.70
N THR A 46 3.50 -2.98 -7.05
CA THR A 46 2.22 -3.56 -7.48
C THR A 46 1.79 -2.85 -8.76
N VAL A 47 1.25 -3.59 -9.73
CA VAL A 47 0.77 -3.02 -10.99
C VAL A 47 -0.73 -3.22 -11.07
N ILE A 48 -1.47 -2.15 -11.34
CA ILE A 48 -2.91 -2.20 -11.53
C ILE A 48 -3.31 -1.49 -12.83
N SER A 49 -4.36 -2.00 -13.46
CA SER A 49 -5.00 -1.39 -14.62
C SER A 49 -6.40 -0.93 -14.25
N LEU A 50 -6.73 0.33 -14.53
CA LEU A 50 -8.02 0.94 -14.25
C LEU A 50 -8.76 1.34 -15.54
N PRO A 51 -10.10 1.23 -15.56
CA PRO A 51 -10.93 1.88 -16.59
C PRO A 51 -10.79 3.39 -16.64
N THR A 52 -11.10 3.93 -17.82
CA THR A 52 -11.76 5.24 -17.88
C THR A 52 -13.25 5.06 -17.59
N PHE A 53 -13.73 5.53 -16.44
CA PHE A 53 -15.16 5.47 -16.07
C PHE A 53 -15.95 6.59 -16.76
N ARG A 54 -17.08 6.25 -17.42
CA ARG A 54 -18.06 7.24 -17.90
C ARG A 54 -18.93 7.79 -16.78
N GLU A 55 -19.40 6.90 -15.92
CA GLU A 55 -20.27 7.21 -14.80
C GLU A 55 -19.60 6.73 -13.51
N PHE A 56 -19.05 7.68 -12.75
CA PHE A 56 -18.39 7.41 -11.48
C PHE A 56 -19.38 7.67 -10.33
N LEU A 57 -20.17 6.65 -9.99
CA LEU A 57 -21.28 6.79 -9.03
C LEU A 57 -20.83 6.70 -7.56
N LYS A 58 -19.72 6.01 -7.29
CA LYS A 58 -19.20 5.79 -5.95
C LYS A 58 -17.68 5.54 -5.96
N PRO A 59 -17.00 5.78 -4.83
CA PRO A 59 -15.61 5.37 -4.69
C PRO A 59 -15.39 3.87 -4.91
N GLU A 60 -14.39 3.53 -5.71
CA GLU A 60 -14.03 2.13 -6.02
C GLU A 60 -12.77 1.73 -5.25
N GLU A 61 -12.80 0.57 -4.60
CA GLU A 61 -11.68 0.03 -3.83
C GLU A 61 -10.70 -0.68 -4.78
N ILE A 62 -9.45 -0.23 -4.84
CA ILE A 62 -8.49 -0.67 -5.87
C ILE A 62 -7.33 -1.49 -5.30
N VAL A 63 -6.84 -1.16 -4.10
CA VAL A 63 -5.67 -1.81 -3.47
C VAL A 63 -5.91 -1.94 -1.97
N PHE A 64 -5.56 -3.09 -1.41
CA PHE A 64 -5.67 -3.40 0.01
C PHE A 64 -4.30 -3.56 0.65
N LEU A 65 -3.93 -2.63 1.53
CA LEU A 65 -2.70 -2.64 2.31
C LEU A 65 -2.92 -3.43 3.61
N ARG A 66 -2.66 -4.75 3.56
CA ARG A 66 -2.81 -5.64 4.72
C ARG A 66 -1.62 -5.50 5.68
N THR A 67 -1.91 -5.41 6.97
CA THR A 67 -0.92 -5.40 8.05
C THR A 67 -1.00 -6.70 8.86
N THR A 68 0.04 -6.97 9.66
CA THR A 68 0.01 -8.00 10.71
C THR A 68 -0.25 -7.41 12.09
N VAL A 69 -0.54 -6.11 12.18
CA VAL A 69 -0.73 -5.41 13.45
C VAL A 69 -2.17 -5.65 13.94
N PRO A 70 -2.35 -6.19 15.16
CA PRO A 70 -3.68 -6.44 15.70
C PRO A 70 -4.35 -5.12 16.08
N ALA A 71 -5.63 -4.97 15.71
CA ALA A 71 -6.40 -3.74 15.94
C ALA A 71 -6.96 -3.61 17.37
N TYR A 72 -7.05 -4.72 18.11
CA TYR A 72 -7.65 -4.78 19.45
C TYR A 72 -6.64 -5.11 20.56
N GLY A 73 -5.36 -4.82 20.34
CA GLY A 73 -4.30 -5.07 21.31
C GLY A 73 -4.31 -4.08 22.48
N SER A 74 -5.13 -4.32 23.50
CA SER A 74 -4.87 -3.93 24.89
C SER A 74 -4.72 -5.25 25.66
N TYR A 75 -3.75 -5.49 26.54
CA TYR A 75 -3.55 -4.88 27.84
C TYR A 75 -2.06 -5.02 28.20
N HIS A 76 -1.50 -4.05 28.93
CA HIS A 76 -0.18 -4.04 29.62
C HIS A 76 0.96 -3.18 29.02
N SER A 77 1.05 -2.87 27.72
CA SER A 77 2.25 -2.16 27.20
C SER A 77 2.07 -1.21 25.99
N GLY A 78 0.95 -0.49 25.90
CA GLY A 78 0.75 0.60 24.92
C GLY A 78 -0.08 0.21 23.69
N SER A 79 -0.79 1.20 23.12
CA SER A 79 -1.59 1.04 21.91
C SER A 79 -0.69 0.95 20.69
N TYR A 80 -0.78 -0.17 19.96
CA TYR A 80 -0.19 -0.29 18.62
C TYR A 80 -1.16 0.29 17.61
N ASP A 81 -0.68 1.18 16.76
CA ASP A 81 -1.49 1.74 15.70
C ASP A 81 -0.78 1.67 14.34
N VAL A 82 -1.51 1.85 13.25
CA VAL A 82 -0.94 1.91 11.90
C VAL A 82 -1.41 3.17 11.18
N LYS A 83 -0.47 3.91 10.62
CA LYS A 83 -0.71 5.07 9.78
C LYS A 83 -0.46 4.72 8.32
N PHE A 84 -1.40 5.13 7.47
CA PHE A 84 -1.31 5.02 6.02
C PHE A 84 -1.28 6.41 5.43
N ASP A 85 -0.31 6.67 4.55
CA ASP A 85 -0.14 7.98 3.90
C ASP A 85 0.07 7.79 2.40
N ILE A 86 -0.46 8.72 1.61
CA ILE A 86 -0.08 8.89 0.20
C ILE A 86 1.09 9.88 0.17
N LEU A 87 2.23 9.46 -0.38
CA LEU A 87 3.45 10.27 -0.40
C LEU A 87 3.57 11.09 -1.70
N GLU A 88 3.31 10.47 -2.84
CA GLU A 88 3.46 11.10 -4.17
C GLU A 88 2.57 10.40 -5.22
N GLY A 89 2.39 11.05 -6.37
CA GLY A 89 1.73 10.48 -7.54
C GLY A 89 0.20 10.45 -7.52
N ASN A 90 -0.43 11.14 -6.56
CA ASN A 90 -1.89 11.28 -6.48
C ASN A 90 -2.42 12.34 -7.47
N VAL A 91 -2.47 11.97 -8.75
CA VAL A 91 -2.96 12.83 -9.84
C VAL A 91 -4.39 13.30 -9.51
N ASP A 92 -4.62 14.61 -9.61
CA ASP A 92 -5.90 15.29 -9.34
C ASP A 92 -6.55 15.00 -7.98
N ASN A 93 -5.75 14.51 -7.02
CA ASN A 93 -6.24 13.95 -5.75
C ASN A 93 -7.33 12.90 -5.99
N ALA A 94 -7.14 12.05 -7.00
CA ALA A 94 -8.10 11.03 -7.40
C ALA A 94 -8.13 9.82 -6.46
N PHE A 95 -7.16 9.68 -5.55
CA PHE A 95 -7.08 8.56 -4.61
C PHE A 95 -7.11 9.01 -3.15
N ASP A 96 -7.71 8.19 -2.30
CA ASP A 96 -7.59 8.28 -0.85
C ASP A 96 -7.26 6.92 -0.21
N ILE A 97 -6.93 6.93 1.09
CA ILE A 97 -6.75 5.71 1.87
C ILE A 97 -7.69 5.76 3.07
N MET A 98 -8.55 4.76 3.17
CA MET A 98 -9.38 4.56 4.35
C MET A 98 -8.82 3.42 5.19
N LYS A 99 -8.61 3.69 6.47
CA LYS A 99 -8.24 2.67 7.45
C LYS A 99 -9.49 1.91 7.90
N ARG A 100 -9.43 0.59 7.84
CA ARG A 100 -10.46 -0.32 8.35
C ARG A 100 -9.82 -1.45 9.17
N VAL A 101 -10.67 -2.20 9.87
CA VAL A 101 -10.28 -3.43 10.57
C VAL A 101 -10.94 -4.59 9.85
N GLU A 102 -10.15 -5.54 9.35
CA GLU A 102 -10.64 -6.80 8.80
C GLU A 102 -10.01 -7.94 9.60
N ASN A 103 -10.81 -8.91 10.03
CA ASN A 103 -10.33 -10.10 10.77
C ASN A 103 -9.41 -9.76 11.96
N GLY A 104 -9.67 -8.64 12.65
CA GLY A 104 -8.90 -8.22 13.83
C GLY A 104 -7.56 -7.55 13.53
N VAL A 105 -7.21 -7.27 12.27
CA VAL A 105 -5.99 -6.54 11.88
C VAL A 105 -6.33 -5.24 11.14
N TYR A 106 -5.42 -4.26 11.20
CA TYR A 106 -5.58 -3.04 10.41
C TYR A 106 -5.34 -3.29 8.92
N VAL A 107 -6.20 -2.70 8.08
CA VAL A 107 -6.10 -2.71 6.63
C VAL A 107 -6.29 -1.29 6.10
N GLY A 108 -5.37 -0.83 5.25
CA GLY A 108 -5.53 0.41 4.49
C GLY A 108 -6.18 0.10 3.16
N VAL A 109 -7.37 0.64 2.90
CA VAL A 109 -8.10 0.47 1.63
C VAL A 109 -7.86 1.71 0.78
N VAL A 110 -7.11 1.55 -0.31
CA VAL A 110 -6.91 2.61 -1.29
C VAL A 110 -8.14 2.65 -2.19
N ARG A 111 -8.73 3.83 -2.32
CA ARG A 111 -9.92 4.02 -3.15
C ARG A 111 -9.67 5.07 -4.20
N GLN A 112 -10.24 4.86 -5.37
CA GLN A 112 -10.44 5.92 -6.33
C GLN A 112 -11.64 6.75 -5.87
N MET A 113 -11.49 8.06 -5.79
CA MET A 113 -12.50 9.04 -5.40
C MET A 113 -12.99 9.89 -6.58
N LYS A 114 -12.23 9.91 -7.68
CA LYS A 114 -12.57 10.62 -8.92
C LYS A 114 -12.23 9.75 -10.13
N PRO A 115 -13.01 9.83 -11.23
CA PRO A 115 -12.63 9.18 -12.47
C PRO A 115 -11.33 9.79 -12.99
N LEU A 116 -10.46 8.94 -13.55
CA LEU A 116 -9.30 9.35 -14.33
C LEU A 116 -9.60 9.04 -15.79
N ILE A 117 -9.27 9.97 -16.68
CA ILE A 117 -9.44 9.79 -18.12
C ILE A 117 -8.10 9.34 -18.69
N GLY A 118 -8.09 8.16 -19.32
CA GLY A 118 -6.91 7.62 -19.97
C GLY A 118 -6.68 8.21 -21.37
N PRO A 119 -5.54 7.90 -22.01
CA PRO A 119 -4.46 7.08 -21.48
C PRO A 119 -3.62 7.85 -20.45
N LEU A 120 -3.44 7.27 -19.27
CA LEU A 120 -2.64 7.87 -18.19
C LEU A 120 -1.83 6.80 -17.47
N SER A 121 -0.59 7.10 -17.13
CA SER A 121 0.23 6.28 -16.24
C SER A 121 0.74 7.14 -15.09
N THR A 122 0.58 6.64 -13.86
CA THR A 122 1.12 7.29 -12.66
C THR A 122 1.67 6.27 -11.68
N LEU A 123 2.65 6.69 -10.90
CA LEU A 123 3.21 5.93 -9.79
C LEU A 123 2.68 6.48 -8.48
N LEU A 124 1.68 5.82 -7.91
CA LEU A 124 1.13 6.17 -6.61
C LEU A 124 1.99 5.54 -5.51
N LYS A 125 2.77 6.35 -4.80
CA LYS A 125 3.62 5.87 -3.70
C LYS A 125 2.92 6.05 -2.37
N LEU A 126 2.82 4.95 -1.65
CA LEU A 126 2.13 4.85 -0.39
C LEU A 126 3.11 4.49 0.71
N SER A 127 2.76 4.88 1.92
CA SER A 127 3.51 4.60 3.12
C SER A 127 2.61 3.91 4.14
N MET A 128 3.10 2.83 4.72
CA MET A 128 2.51 2.18 5.89
C MET A 128 3.53 2.24 7.03
N ARG A 129 3.17 2.91 8.12
CA ARG A 129 4.00 3.06 9.32
C ARG A 129 3.29 2.50 10.52
N ASN A 130 4.02 1.70 11.30
CA ASN A 130 3.53 1.18 12.56
C ASN A 130 3.90 2.20 13.66
N LEU A 131 2.90 2.64 14.40
CA LEU A 131 3.06 3.59 15.49
C LEU A 131 3.17 2.81 16.80
N SER A 132 4.21 3.12 17.58
CA SER A 132 4.41 2.60 18.94
C SER A 132 4.62 3.77 19.91
N HIS A 133 4.38 3.53 21.20
CA HIS A 133 4.59 4.55 22.23
C HIS A 133 6.08 4.96 22.39
N GLN A 134 7.02 4.15 21.88
CA GLN A 134 8.46 4.45 21.90
C GLN A 134 8.93 5.18 20.63
N GLY A 135 8.02 5.52 19.71
CA GLY A 135 8.32 6.20 18.45
C GLY A 135 7.74 5.47 17.22
N GLU A 136 7.93 6.07 16.05
CA GLU A 136 7.59 5.43 14.79
C GLU A 136 8.47 4.20 14.59
N SER A 137 7.85 3.02 14.52
CA SER A 137 8.53 1.83 14.00
C SER A 137 8.53 1.91 12.47
N GLY A 138 9.58 1.38 11.84
CA GLY A 138 9.94 1.75 10.47
C GLY A 138 8.84 1.56 9.42
N GLN A 139 9.14 2.07 8.24
CA GLN A 139 8.19 2.32 7.17
C GLN A 139 8.21 1.24 6.11
N ASN A 140 7.02 0.85 5.64
CA ASN A 140 6.87 0.06 4.42
C ASN A 140 6.44 0.99 3.30
N ILE A 141 7.20 1.01 2.20
CA ILE A 141 6.90 1.78 1.01
C ILE A 141 6.20 0.86 0.00
N ILE A 142 5.09 1.31 -0.56
CA ILE A 142 4.31 0.56 -1.55
C ILE A 142 4.15 1.44 -2.78
N ASN A 143 4.74 1.00 -3.87
CA ASN A 143 4.74 1.64 -5.18
C ASN A 143 3.66 0.99 -6.05
N VAL A 144 2.54 1.68 -6.23
CA VAL A 144 1.45 1.21 -7.09
C VAL A 144 1.58 1.88 -8.45
N HIS A 145 1.95 1.09 -9.45
CA HIS A 145 1.96 1.52 -10.85
C HIS A 145 0.53 1.42 -11.39
N VAL A 146 -0.08 2.58 -11.64
CA VAL A 146 -1.45 2.70 -12.11
C VAL A 146 -1.44 3.01 -13.60
N PHE A 147 -2.09 2.16 -14.39
CA PHE A 147 -2.31 2.38 -15.81
C PHE A 147 -3.80 2.56 -16.07
N VAL A 148 -4.20 3.73 -16.56
CA VAL A 148 -5.58 4.03 -16.95
C VAL A 148 -5.72 3.84 -18.44
N SER A 149 -6.64 2.95 -18.83
CA SER A 149 -6.93 2.63 -20.22
C SER A 149 -7.54 3.82 -20.98
N GLU A 150 -7.12 4.04 -22.23
CA GLU A 150 -7.78 4.96 -23.17
C GLU A 150 -9.24 4.54 -23.44
N PHE A 151 -9.49 3.23 -23.43
CA PHE A 151 -10.84 2.69 -23.61
C PHE A 151 -11.67 2.84 -22.33
N TRP A 152 -12.90 3.32 -22.51
CA TRP A 152 -13.95 3.35 -21.51
C TRP A 152 -14.77 2.05 -21.57
N PHE A 153 -15.30 1.62 -20.42
CA PHE A 153 -16.18 0.46 -20.31
C PHE A 153 -17.28 0.67 -19.28
#